data_AF-A0A524N952-F1
#
_entry.id   AF-A0A524N952-F1
#
_cell.length_a   1.000
_cell.length_b   1.000
_cell.length_c   1.000
_cell.angle_alpha   90.00
_cell.angle_beta   90.00
_cell.angle_gamma   90.00
#
_symmetry.space_group_name_H-M   'P 1'
#
loop_
_entity.id
_entity.type
_entity.pdbx_description
1 polymer ?
#
loop_
_entity_poly.entity_id
_entity_poly.type
_entity_poly.pdbx_seq_one_letter_code
_entity_poly.pdbx_strand_id
1 'polypeptide(L)'
;MDTVTWNPPGPGPWTQDSAHNPVSQTRLVHEIYPDGFNRGFIEAFAGYGLLLDMLAMGVVNGFTYHQPQPFDMPGPDGPKDPDWIGAEIGRRTEIAARAMDERIWRDEIRKWDDDVKPAAQARHRELGAVDLSSLDDAALLAHLQTCLAHVTEMVYQHHRYNCHALVPVGDFVLQTAGWTHRPPMSLYGVFDGYSPVS
;
A
#
# COMPACT_ATOMS: atom_id res chain seq x y z
N MET A 1 -16.39 34.53 -1.32
CA MET A 1 -15.69 33.30 -0.93
C MET A 1 -16.52 32.18 -1.48
N ASP A 2 -16.02 31.46 -2.48
CA ASP A 2 -16.74 30.29 -2.99
C ASP A 2 -16.69 29.21 -1.92
N THR A 3 -17.86 28.67 -1.58
CA THR A 3 -17.99 27.61 -0.59
C THR A 3 -17.38 26.33 -1.17
N VAL A 4 -16.34 25.80 -0.53
CA VAL A 4 -15.76 24.51 -0.89
C VAL A 4 -16.69 23.41 -0.36
N THR A 5 -17.30 22.64 -1.26
CA THR A 5 -18.09 21.47 -0.87
C THR A 5 -17.17 20.36 -0.38
N TRP A 6 -17.47 19.78 0.78
CA TRP A 6 -16.79 18.59 1.26
C TRP A 6 -17.62 17.36 0.91
N ASN A 7 -17.12 16.54 -0.01
CA ASN A 7 -17.72 15.26 -0.38
C ASN A 7 -16.91 14.13 0.24
N PRO A 8 -17.48 13.31 1.14
CA PRO A 8 -16.75 12.19 1.72
C PRO A 8 -16.32 11.20 0.62
N PRO A 9 -15.16 10.51 0.76
CA PRO A 9 -14.76 9.50 -0.22
C PRO A 9 -15.71 8.30 -0.26
N GLY A 10 -16.41 8.03 0.85
CA GLY A 10 -17.37 6.95 1.00
C GLY A 10 -17.96 6.92 2.41
N PRO A 11 -18.86 5.96 2.71
CA PRO A 11 -19.43 5.80 4.05
C PRO A 11 -18.36 5.43 5.10
N GLY A 12 -18.72 5.60 6.37
CA GLY A 12 -17.88 5.24 7.52
C GLY A 12 -16.83 6.30 7.89
N PRO A 13 -16.06 6.06 8.95
CA PRO A 13 -15.05 7.00 9.40
C PRO A 13 -13.85 7.00 8.44
N TRP A 14 -13.37 8.19 8.11
CA TRP A 14 -12.16 8.44 7.34
C TRP A 14 -11.23 9.32 8.16
N THR A 15 -9.94 8.99 8.18
CA THR A 15 -8.93 9.75 8.92
C THR A 15 -7.97 10.41 7.95
N GLN A 16 -7.74 11.71 8.10
CA GLN A 16 -6.76 12.42 7.27
C GLN A 16 -5.36 11.86 7.53
N ASP A 17 -4.60 11.58 6.48
CA ASP A 17 -3.22 11.15 6.55
C ASP A 17 -2.26 12.32 6.74
N SER A 18 -2.22 12.86 7.96
CA SER A 18 -1.30 13.95 8.30
C SER A 18 0.16 13.48 8.46
N ALA A 19 0.40 12.18 8.58
CA ALA A 19 1.74 11.63 8.76
C ALA A 19 2.55 11.62 7.47
N HIS A 20 1.92 11.22 6.35
CA HIS A 20 2.62 11.14 5.06
C HIS A 20 2.24 12.29 4.13
N ASN A 21 1.02 12.81 4.22
CA ASN A 21 0.49 13.89 3.38
C ASN A 21 -0.08 15.04 4.23
N PRO A 22 0.76 15.77 5.00
CA PRO A 22 0.30 16.81 5.93
C PRO A 22 -0.35 18.02 5.25
N VAL A 23 -0.13 18.19 3.94
CA VAL A 23 -0.62 19.31 3.13
C VAL A 23 -1.37 18.81 1.89
N SER A 24 -2.18 19.68 1.31
CA SER A 24 -2.90 19.40 0.07
C SER A 24 -1.95 19.01 -1.05
N GLN A 25 -2.23 17.88 -1.69
CA GLN A 25 -1.50 17.39 -2.85
C GLN A 25 -2.04 18.01 -4.14
N THR A 26 -1.27 17.93 -5.23
CA THR A 26 -1.71 18.39 -6.55
C THR A 26 -2.79 17.46 -7.10
N ARG A 27 -3.62 17.98 -8.01
CA ARG A 27 -4.65 17.18 -8.71
C ARG A 27 -4.06 15.95 -9.39
N LEU A 28 -2.85 16.08 -9.94
CA LEU A 28 -2.13 14.98 -10.59
C LEU A 28 -1.93 13.79 -9.65
N VAL A 29 -1.50 14.04 -8.42
CA VAL A 29 -1.30 12.99 -7.41
C VAL A 29 -2.64 12.33 -7.06
N HIS A 30 -3.72 13.09 -6.97
CA HIS A 30 -5.06 12.55 -6.68
C HIS A 30 -5.55 11.58 -7.75
N GLU A 31 -5.17 11.79 -9.00
CA GLU A 31 -5.60 10.96 -10.12
C GLU A 31 -4.78 9.65 -10.22
N ILE A 32 -3.48 9.68 -9.87
CA ILE A 32 -2.58 8.54 -10.12
C ILE A 32 -2.31 7.65 -8.89
N TYR A 33 -2.48 8.17 -7.68
CA TYR A 33 -2.06 7.48 -6.46
C TYR A 33 -3.09 6.48 -5.90
N PRO A 34 -4.41 6.82 -5.79
CA PRO A 34 -5.36 5.96 -5.08
C PRO A 34 -5.54 4.57 -5.69
N ASP A 35 -5.55 4.43 -7.02
CA ASP A 35 -5.73 3.13 -7.69
C ASP A 35 -4.62 2.14 -7.28
N GLY A 36 -3.36 2.56 -7.46
CA GLY A 36 -2.22 1.72 -7.11
C GLY A 36 -2.19 1.39 -5.61
N PHE A 37 -2.46 2.38 -4.76
CA PHE A 37 -2.48 2.21 -3.30
C PHE A 37 -3.47 1.14 -2.87
N ASN A 38 -4.72 1.29 -3.31
CA ASN A 38 -5.82 0.41 -2.96
C ASN A 38 -5.57 -1.01 -3.46
N ARG A 39 -5.18 -1.17 -4.74
CA ARG A 39 -4.81 -2.47 -5.32
C ARG A 39 -3.68 -3.14 -4.57
N GLY A 40 -2.64 -2.39 -4.19
CA GLY A 40 -1.47 -2.91 -3.52
C GLY A 40 -1.81 -3.46 -2.13
N PHE A 41 -2.59 -2.71 -1.35
CA PHE A 41 -3.02 -3.17 -0.03
C PHE A 41 -3.99 -4.35 -0.09
N ILE A 42 -4.91 -4.40 -1.06
CA ILE A 42 -5.79 -5.57 -1.26
C ILE A 42 -4.94 -6.83 -1.43
N GLU A 43 -3.95 -6.81 -2.32
CA GLU A 43 -3.09 -7.97 -2.55
C GLU A 43 -2.24 -8.31 -1.31
N ALA A 44 -1.62 -7.30 -0.71
CA ALA A 44 -0.77 -7.50 0.47
C ALA A 44 -1.57 -8.12 1.63
N PHE A 45 -2.78 -7.62 1.90
CA PHE A 45 -3.62 -8.10 3.00
C PHE A 45 -4.12 -9.53 2.73
N ALA A 46 -4.51 -9.82 1.49
CA ALA A 46 -4.92 -11.15 1.08
C ALA A 46 -3.80 -12.18 1.24
N GLY A 47 -2.55 -11.83 0.91
CA GLY A 47 -1.39 -12.71 1.04
C GLY A 47 -1.06 -13.11 2.48
N TYR A 48 -1.46 -12.29 3.46
CA TYR A 48 -1.24 -12.54 4.88
C TYR A 48 -2.50 -12.92 5.66
N GLY A 49 -3.64 -13.09 4.98
CA GLY A 49 -4.88 -13.51 5.62
C GLY A 49 -5.38 -12.51 6.67
N LEU A 50 -5.16 -11.21 6.47
CA LEU A 50 -5.63 -10.20 7.42
C LEU A 50 -7.16 -10.14 7.43
N LEU A 51 -7.76 -9.80 8.57
CA LEU A 51 -9.19 -9.50 8.68
C LEU A 51 -9.56 -8.09 8.18
N LEU A 52 -8.69 -7.51 7.35
CA LEU A 52 -8.92 -6.31 6.58
C LEU A 52 -8.88 -6.69 5.11
N ASP A 53 -9.80 -6.16 4.31
CA ASP A 53 -9.74 -6.28 2.85
C ASP A 53 -8.81 -5.22 2.24
N MET A 54 -8.79 -4.03 2.82
CA MET A 54 -8.04 -2.91 2.26
C MET A 54 -7.76 -1.85 3.31
N LEU A 55 -6.62 -1.16 3.21
CA LEU A 55 -6.51 0.20 3.71
C LEU A 55 -6.94 1.11 2.57
N ALA A 56 -8.17 1.61 2.59
CA ALA A 56 -8.70 2.42 1.52
C ALA A 56 -8.07 3.80 1.55
N MET A 57 -7.69 4.33 0.39
CA MET A 57 -7.34 5.73 0.18
C MET A 57 -8.44 6.45 -0.58
N GLY A 58 -8.79 7.63 -0.07
CA GLY A 58 -9.65 8.60 -0.73
C GLY A 58 -9.05 10.00 -0.64
N VAL A 59 -9.46 10.89 -1.55
CA VAL A 59 -9.01 12.28 -1.56
C VAL A 59 -10.20 13.21 -1.46
N VAL A 60 -10.15 14.18 -0.55
CA VAL A 60 -11.13 15.27 -0.46
C VAL A 60 -10.41 16.60 -0.43
N ASN A 61 -10.74 17.50 -1.37
CA ASN A 61 -10.25 18.88 -1.41
C ASN A 61 -8.71 19.03 -1.30
N GLY A 62 -7.95 18.12 -1.91
CA GLY A 62 -6.50 18.16 -1.83
C GLY A 62 -5.88 17.17 -0.84
N PHE A 63 -6.65 16.72 0.14
CA PHE A 63 -6.12 15.97 1.28
C PHE A 63 -6.42 14.49 1.16
N THR A 64 -5.43 13.68 1.52
CA THR A 64 -5.51 12.23 1.55
C THR A 64 -6.17 11.77 2.85
N TYR A 65 -7.09 10.82 2.73
CA TYR A 65 -7.76 10.17 3.83
C TYR A 65 -7.64 8.66 3.71
N HIS A 66 -7.53 8.00 4.85
CA HIS A 66 -7.50 6.55 4.94
C HIS A 66 -8.70 5.99 5.71
N GLN A 67 -9.13 4.80 5.33
CA GLN A 67 -10.10 4.00 6.05
C GLN A 67 -9.67 2.53 6.03
N PRO A 68 -9.36 1.92 7.19
CA PRO A 68 -9.25 0.47 7.30
C PRO A 68 -10.62 -0.16 7.01
N GLN A 69 -10.69 -0.99 5.97
CA GLN A 69 -11.91 -1.70 5.59
C GLN A 69 -11.82 -3.15 6.05
N PRO A 70 -12.65 -3.58 7.02
CA PRO A 70 -12.71 -4.97 7.41
C PRO A 70 -13.32 -5.81 6.28
N PHE A 71 -12.96 -7.10 6.23
CA PHE A 71 -13.42 -8.00 5.16
C PHE A 71 -14.94 -8.22 5.12
N ASP A 72 -15.62 -7.93 6.22
CA ASP A 72 -17.06 -8.05 6.39
C ASP A 72 -17.77 -6.68 6.37
N MET A 73 -17.08 -5.61 5.95
CA MET A 73 -17.67 -4.27 5.84
C MET A 73 -18.99 -4.33 5.05
N PRO A 74 -20.12 -3.83 5.60
CA PRO A 74 -21.40 -3.86 4.91
C PRO A 74 -21.35 -3.11 3.58
N GLY A 75 -21.79 -3.79 2.52
CA GLY A 75 -21.90 -3.20 1.19
C GLY A 75 -23.28 -2.58 0.93
N PRO A 76 -23.57 -2.17 -0.32
CA PRO A 76 -24.90 -1.71 -0.73
C PRO A 76 -26.01 -2.72 -0.45
N ASP A 77 -25.67 -4.02 -0.50
CA ASP A 77 -26.59 -5.13 -0.24
C ASP A 77 -26.78 -5.45 1.25
N GLY A 78 -26.16 -4.65 2.15
CA GLY A 78 -26.25 -4.83 3.60
C GLY A 78 -25.10 -5.68 4.19
N PRO A 79 -25.28 -6.15 5.45
CA PRO A 79 -24.28 -6.96 6.13
C PRO A 79 -24.12 -8.34 5.48
N LYS A 80 -22.91 -8.92 5.61
CA LYS A 80 -22.62 -10.28 5.13
C LYS A 80 -23.32 -11.33 6.00
N ASP A 81 -23.57 -12.49 5.41
CA ASP A 81 -24.13 -13.64 6.11
C ASP A 81 -23.19 -14.13 7.23
N PRO A 82 -23.68 -14.40 8.46
CA PRO A 82 -22.83 -14.82 9.57
C PRO A 82 -22.06 -16.13 9.35
N ASP A 83 -22.64 -17.10 8.65
CA ASP A 83 -21.97 -18.38 8.36
C ASP A 83 -20.85 -18.16 7.35
N TRP A 84 -21.07 -17.29 6.35
CA TRP A 84 -20.01 -16.85 5.44
C TRP A 84 -18.87 -16.14 6.18
N ILE A 85 -19.18 -15.24 7.12
CA ILE A 85 -18.16 -14.53 7.93
C ILE A 85 -17.30 -15.56 8.69
N GLY A 86 -17.94 -16.54 9.35
CA GLY A 86 -17.24 -17.60 10.06
C GLY A 86 -16.31 -18.43 9.16
N ALA A 87 -16.79 -18.83 7.99
CA ALA A 87 -15.98 -19.55 7.00
C ALA A 87 -14.80 -18.71 6.48
N GLU A 88 -15.01 -17.42 6.24
CA GLU A 88 -13.98 -16.51 5.74
C GLU A 88 -12.90 -16.21 6.79
N ILE A 89 -13.27 -16.09 8.07
CA ILE A 89 -12.31 -16.03 9.18
C ILE A 89 -11.45 -17.29 9.21
N GLY A 90 -12.06 -18.47 9.05
CA GLY A 90 -11.34 -19.75 8.97
C GLY A 90 -10.31 -19.76 7.84
N ARG A 91 -10.76 -19.46 6.62
CA ARG A 91 -9.90 -19.40 5.42
C ARG A 91 -8.73 -18.41 5.59
N ARG A 92 -9.00 -17.22 6.11
CA ARG A 92 -7.97 -16.19 6.35
C ARG A 92 -6.98 -16.60 7.42
N THR A 93 -7.45 -17.25 8.47
CA THR A 93 -6.58 -17.81 9.53
C THR A 93 -5.64 -18.87 8.98
N GLU A 94 -6.14 -19.76 8.11
CA GLU A 94 -5.30 -20.76 7.42
C GLU A 94 -4.22 -20.10 6.54
N ILE A 95 -4.58 -19.04 5.80
CA ILE A 95 -3.61 -18.28 5.00
C ILE A 95 -2.57 -17.62 5.90
N ALA A 96 -2.99 -16.98 6.98
CA ALA A 96 -2.08 -16.33 7.92
C ALA A 96 -1.09 -17.33 8.53
N ALA A 97 -1.57 -18.50 8.96
CA ALA A 97 -0.73 -19.58 9.47
C ALA A 97 0.29 -20.02 8.43
N ARG A 98 -0.15 -20.29 7.19
CA ARG A 98 0.74 -20.67 6.09
C ARG A 98 1.78 -19.59 5.78
N ALA A 99 1.38 -18.32 5.74
CA ALA A 99 2.27 -17.19 5.46
C ALA A 99 3.43 -17.12 6.46
N MET A 100 3.14 -17.40 7.74
CA MET A 100 4.14 -17.44 8.82
C MET A 100 5.00 -18.70 8.77
N ASP A 101 4.40 -19.88 8.59
CA ASP A 101 5.11 -21.16 8.53
C ASP A 101 6.10 -21.21 7.35
N GLU A 102 5.65 -20.77 6.19
CA GLU A 102 6.45 -20.71 4.96
C GLU A 102 7.37 -19.49 4.91
N ARG A 103 7.13 -18.48 5.75
CA ARG A 103 7.88 -17.21 5.80
C ARG A 103 7.95 -16.53 4.43
N ILE A 104 6.79 -16.35 3.80
CA ILE A 104 6.64 -15.95 2.40
C ILE A 104 7.41 -14.67 2.01
N TRP A 105 7.68 -13.78 2.97
CA TRP A 105 8.51 -12.58 2.76
C TRP A 105 9.94 -12.89 2.31
N ARG A 106 10.49 -14.08 2.61
CA ARG A 106 11.85 -14.48 2.18
C ARG A 106 11.92 -14.77 0.69
N ASP A 107 10.84 -15.27 0.11
CA ASP A 107 10.77 -15.55 -1.32
C ASP A 107 10.47 -14.26 -2.07
N GLU A 108 9.57 -13.45 -1.50
CA GLU A 108 9.20 -12.16 -2.05
C GLU A 108 10.36 -11.14 -2.03
N ILE A 109 11.23 -11.14 -1.03
CA ILE A 109 12.42 -10.26 -1.05
C ILE A 109 13.45 -10.72 -2.11
N ARG A 110 13.58 -12.03 -2.36
CA ARG A 110 14.43 -12.54 -3.45
C ARG A 110 13.88 -12.10 -4.80
N LYS A 111 12.58 -12.31 -5.03
CA LYS A 111 11.89 -11.81 -6.24
C LYS A 111 11.99 -10.29 -6.39
N TRP A 112 11.93 -9.56 -5.27
CA TRP A 112 12.11 -8.11 -5.27
C TRP A 112 13.50 -7.73 -5.81
N ASP A 113 14.55 -8.35 -5.28
CA ASP A 113 15.93 -8.04 -5.62
C ASP A 113 16.31 -8.51 -7.04
N ASP A 114 15.85 -9.69 -7.43
CA ASP A 114 16.23 -10.34 -8.69
C ASP A 114 15.41 -9.86 -9.89
N ASP A 115 14.11 -9.57 -9.70
CA ASP A 115 13.18 -9.31 -10.80
C ASP A 115 12.54 -7.92 -10.72
N VAL A 116 11.82 -7.65 -9.64
CA VAL A 116 10.85 -6.53 -9.57
C VAL A 116 11.56 -5.17 -9.53
N LYS A 117 12.54 -4.99 -8.64
CA LYS A 117 13.31 -3.75 -8.53
C LYS A 117 14.16 -3.49 -9.78
N PRO A 118 14.92 -4.47 -10.32
CA PRO A 118 15.65 -4.26 -11.57
C PRO A 118 14.76 -3.90 -12.75
N ALA A 119 13.60 -4.54 -12.91
CA ALA A 119 12.65 -4.24 -13.98
C ALA A 119 12.09 -2.81 -13.85
N ALA A 120 11.68 -2.39 -12.65
CA ALA A 120 11.22 -1.02 -12.40
C ALA A 120 12.32 0.01 -12.72
N GLN A 121 13.57 -0.25 -12.30
CA GLN A 121 14.70 0.64 -12.60
C GLN A 121 15.01 0.72 -14.10
N ALA A 122 14.95 -0.41 -14.82
CA ALA A 122 15.11 -0.42 -16.28
C ALA A 122 14.03 0.44 -16.94
N ARG A 123 12.78 0.26 -16.53
CA ARG A 123 11.65 1.04 -17.03
C ARG A 123 11.77 2.53 -16.74
N HIS A 124 12.23 2.90 -15.54
CA HIS A 124 12.52 4.30 -15.20
C HIS A 124 13.58 4.91 -16.12
N ARG A 125 14.65 4.16 -16.42
CA ARG A 125 15.70 4.62 -17.34
C ARG A 125 15.19 4.79 -18.77
N GLU A 126 14.38 3.86 -19.26
CA GLU A 126 13.74 3.98 -20.58
C GLU A 126 12.87 5.22 -20.68
N LEU A 127 12.02 5.46 -19.68
CA LEU A 127 11.17 6.66 -19.62
C LEU A 127 12.01 7.94 -19.58
N GLY A 128 13.06 7.96 -18.75
CA GLY A 128 13.94 9.12 -18.61
C GLY A 128 14.89 9.37 -19.79
N ALA A 129 15.08 8.40 -20.70
CA ALA A 129 15.96 8.51 -21.85
C ALA A 129 15.31 9.22 -23.06
N VAL A 130 14.01 9.52 -22.99
CA VAL A 130 13.29 10.21 -24.05
C VAL A 130 13.74 11.68 -24.11
N ASP A 131 14.22 12.14 -25.27
CA ASP A 131 14.54 13.55 -25.50
C ASP A 131 13.26 14.38 -25.66
N LEU A 132 12.77 14.91 -24.54
CA LEU A 132 11.55 15.71 -24.49
C LEU A 132 11.58 16.93 -25.41
N SER A 133 12.76 17.49 -25.71
CA SER A 133 12.89 18.67 -26.57
C SER A 133 12.65 18.37 -28.06
N SER A 134 12.73 17.09 -28.43
CA SER A 134 12.50 16.62 -29.80
C SER A 134 11.03 16.26 -30.09
N LEU A 135 10.19 16.18 -29.05
CA LEU A 135 8.79 15.79 -29.18
C LEU A 135 7.91 16.97 -29.57
N ASP A 136 6.91 16.72 -30.43
CA ASP A 136 5.78 17.63 -30.58
C ASP A 136 4.82 17.52 -29.39
N ASP A 137 3.85 18.44 -29.31
CA ASP A 137 2.90 18.49 -28.19
C ASP A 137 2.12 17.18 -27.99
N ALA A 138 1.76 16.51 -29.08
CA ALA A 138 1.00 15.26 -29.02
C ALA A 138 1.85 14.10 -28.48
N ALA A 139 3.09 14.00 -28.94
CA ALA A 139 4.05 13.01 -28.49
C ALA A 139 4.47 13.28 -27.03
N LEU A 140 4.65 14.54 -26.64
CA LEU A 140 4.95 14.92 -25.26
C LEU A 140 3.79 14.54 -24.32
N LEU A 141 2.55 14.83 -24.71
CA LEU A 141 1.37 14.43 -23.93
C LEU A 141 1.31 12.90 -23.76
N ALA A 142 1.49 12.13 -24.83
CA ALA A 142 1.49 10.68 -24.78
C ALA A 142 2.61 10.12 -23.88
N HIS A 143 3.79 10.74 -23.93
CA HIS A 143 4.90 10.39 -23.06
C HIS A 143 4.57 10.65 -21.58
N LEU A 144 4.01 11.83 -21.27
CA LEU A 144 3.57 12.16 -19.91
C LEU A 144 2.50 11.17 -19.40
N GLN A 145 1.50 10.83 -20.21
CA GLN A 145 0.50 9.82 -19.85
C GLN A 145 1.13 8.46 -19.54
N THR A 146 2.13 8.06 -20.32
CA THR A 146 2.88 6.81 -20.07
C THR A 146 3.64 6.88 -18.74
N CYS A 147 4.28 8.00 -18.43
CA CYS A 147 4.96 8.21 -17.14
C CYS A 147 3.96 8.17 -15.97
N LEU A 148 2.80 8.79 -16.11
CA LEU A 148 1.77 8.82 -15.06
C LEU A 148 1.19 7.43 -14.79
N ALA A 149 0.87 6.68 -15.84
CA ALA A 149 0.45 5.29 -15.70
C ALA A 149 1.53 4.44 -15.01
N HIS A 150 2.81 4.67 -15.34
CA HIS A 150 3.92 3.99 -14.67
C HIS A 150 4.03 4.37 -13.19
N VAL A 151 3.78 5.63 -12.81
CA VAL A 151 3.73 6.03 -11.39
C VAL A 151 2.63 5.27 -10.65
N THR A 152 1.43 5.13 -11.20
CA THR A 152 0.36 4.32 -10.59
C THR A 152 0.81 2.88 -10.33
N GLU A 153 1.50 2.26 -11.28
CA GLU A 153 2.03 0.90 -11.12
C GLU A 153 3.17 0.83 -10.09
N MET A 154 3.98 1.87 -9.93
CA MET A 154 5.00 1.94 -8.86
C MET A 154 4.37 2.13 -7.47
N VAL A 155 3.28 2.87 -7.37
CA VAL A 155 2.50 2.98 -6.12
C VAL A 155 1.90 1.61 -5.77
N TYR A 156 1.32 0.91 -6.74
CA TYR A 156 0.86 -0.47 -6.57
C TYR A 156 1.98 -1.39 -6.10
N GLN A 157 3.12 -1.37 -6.79
CA GLN A 157 4.29 -2.17 -6.43
C GLN A 157 4.77 -1.88 -5.00
N HIS A 158 4.85 -0.61 -4.60
CA HIS A 158 5.24 -0.25 -3.24
C HIS A 158 4.29 -0.86 -2.21
N HIS A 159 2.97 -0.67 -2.38
CA HIS A 159 1.98 -1.11 -1.39
C HIS A 159 1.75 -2.62 -1.37
N ARG A 160 1.91 -3.36 -2.49
CA ARG A 160 1.88 -4.84 -2.46
C ARG A 160 3.02 -5.43 -1.63
N TYR A 161 4.17 -4.75 -1.54
CA TYR A 161 5.34 -5.23 -0.79
C TYR A 161 5.35 -4.80 0.69
N ASN A 162 4.43 -3.92 1.12
CA ASN A 162 4.39 -3.42 2.49
C ASN A 162 4.33 -4.53 3.54
N CYS A 163 3.43 -5.51 3.38
CA CYS A 163 3.32 -6.59 4.37
C CYS A 163 4.58 -7.47 4.39
N HIS A 164 5.25 -7.69 3.26
CA HIS A 164 6.54 -8.40 3.22
C HIS A 164 7.66 -7.67 3.96
N ALA A 165 7.62 -6.34 4.02
CA ALA A 165 8.58 -5.57 4.81
C ALA A 165 8.19 -5.47 6.30
N LEU A 166 6.90 -5.31 6.60
CA LEU A 166 6.43 -4.99 7.95
C LEU A 166 6.22 -6.23 8.85
N VAL A 167 5.64 -7.30 8.31
CA VAL A 167 5.34 -8.52 9.08
C VAL A 167 6.58 -9.15 9.72
N PRO A 168 7.70 -9.39 9.01
CA PRO A 168 8.88 -9.98 9.64
C PRO A 168 9.52 -9.08 10.72
N VAL A 169 9.45 -7.76 10.57
CA VAL A 169 9.91 -6.82 11.60
C VAL A 169 9.00 -6.91 12.83
N GLY A 170 7.69 -6.95 12.63
CA GLY A 170 6.71 -7.14 13.69
C GLY A 170 6.90 -8.47 14.44
N ASP A 171 7.06 -9.58 13.71
CA ASP A 171 7.35 -10.90 14.31
C ASP A 171 8.65 -10.86 15.11
N PHE A 172 9.74 -10.33 14.56
CA PHE A 172 10.99 -10.16 15.29
C PHE A 172 10.80 -9.39 16.61
N VAL A 173 10.09 -8.25 16.57
CA VAL A 173 9.85 -7.41 17.75
C VAL A 173 9.00 -8.16 18.78
N LEU A 174 7.95 -8.86 18.37
CA LEU A 174 7.06 -9.60 19.27
C LEU A 174 7.77 -10.78 19.93
N GLN A 175 8.46 -11.62 19.14
CA GLN A 175 9.27 -12.72 19.66
C GLN A 175 10.34 -12.16 20.61
N THR A 176 10.96 -11.04 20.23
CA THR A 176 12.05 -10.45 21.01
C THR A 176 11.58 -9.86 22.33
N ALA A 177 10.42 -9.23 22.35
CA ALA A 177 9.79 -8.77 23.57
C ALA A 177 9.43 -9.95 24.50
N GLY A 178 8.96 -11.07 23.92
CA GLY A 178 8.55 -12.26 24.66
C GLY A 178 9.65 -12.87 25.52
N TRP A 179 10.83 -13.15 24.95
CA TRP A 179 11.95 -13.77 25.68
C TRP A 179 12.84 -12.80 26.47
N THR A 180 12.90 -11.50 26.09
CA THR A 180 13.72 -10.52 26.82
C THR A 180 12.96 -9.72 27.87
N HIS A 181 11.62 -9.77 27.85
CA HIS A 181 10.72 -8.92 28.63
C HIS A 181 10.96 -7.42 28.44
N ARG A 182 11.58 -7.00 27.33
CA ARG A 182 11.75 -5.58 26.98
C ARG A 182 10.50 -5.02 26.29
N PRO A 183 10.20 -3.72 26.45
CA PRO A 183 9.12 -3.08 25.71
C PRO A 183 9.37 -3.15 24.19
N PRO A 184 8.35 -3.49 23.37
CA PRO A 184 8.46 -3.56 21.91
C PRO A 184 9.13 -2.34 21.27
N MET A 185 8.78 -1.14 21.74
CA MET A 185 9.32 0.11 21.19
C MET A 185 10.85 0.22 21.30
N SER A 186 11.45 -0.33 22.35
CA SER A 186 12.92 -0.29 22.54
C SER A 186 13.66 -1.22 21.58
N LEU A 187 12.97 -2.21 21.01
CA LEU A 187 13.56 -3.22 20.14
C LEU A 187 13.67 -2.75 18.70
N TYR A 188 12.88 -1.76 18.27
CA TYR A 188 13.04 -1.15 16.95
C TYR A 188 14.41 -0.50 16.75
N GLY A 189 15.08 -0.08 17.83
CA GLY A 189 16.42 0.51 17.76
C GLY A 189 17.50 -0.40 17.17
N VAL A 190 17.28 -1.71 17.06
CA VAL A 190 18.21 -2.60 16.35
C VAL A 190 18.21 -2.39 14.84
N PHE A 191 17.16 -1.76 14.29
CA PHE A 191 17.03 -1.44 12.88
C PHE A 191 17.47 -0.01 12.55
N ASP A 192 17.88 0.78 13.54
CA ASP A 192 18.35 2.15 13.33
C ASP A 192 19.57 2.16 12.42
N GLY A 193 19.52 2.98 11.35
CA GLY A 193 20.59 3.11 10.38
C GLY A 193 20.73 1.96 9.38
N TYR A 194 19.80 1.00 9.36
CA TYR A 194 19.88 -0.15 8.44
C TYR A 194 19.42 0.17 7.01
N SER A 195 18.72 1.28 6.81
CA SER A 195 18.37 1.78 5.49
C SER A 195 19.54 2.60 4.93
N PRO A 196 20.12 2.23 3.77
CA PRO A 196 21.20 2.99 3.12
C PRO A 196 20.73 4.32 2.51
N VAL A 197 19.42 4.62 2.61
CA VAL A 197 18.78 5.83 2.07
C VAL A 197 18.28 6.76 3.18
N SER A 198 18.48 6.39 4.45
CA SER A 198 18.06 7.16 5.63
C SER A 198 19.06 8.24 6.04
#